data_AF-A0A498KN97-F1
#
_entry.id   AF-A0A498KN97-F1
#
_cell.length_a   1.000
_cell.length_b   1.000
_cell.length_c   1.000
_cell.angle_alpha   90.00
_cell.angle_beta   90.00
_cell.angle_gamma   90.00
#
_symmetry.space_group_name_H-M   'P 1'
#
loop_
_entity.id
_entity.type
_entity.pdbx_description
1 polymer ?
#
loop_
_entity_poly.entity_id
_entity_poly.type
_entity_poly.pdbx_seq_one_letter_code
_entity_poly.pdbx_strand_id
1 'polypeptide(L)' 'MAFTTMFQSGSYTDSLGFFGVHRTSVSKSHLAVMGGTKNYVNAKGFALVKTFPASNQQTNGAETLLQFTVYVTY' A
#
# COMPACT_ATOMS: atom_id res chain seq x y z
N MET A 1 -2.23 5.16 -8.20
CA MET A 1 -1.06 4.85 -7.36
C MET A 1 -0.41 3.58 -7.89
N ALA A 2 0.90 3.62 -8.04
CA ALA A 2 1.72 2.48 -8.39
C ALA A 2 2.97 2.57 -7.52
N PHE A 3 3.23 1.57 -6.70
CA PHE A 3 4.39 1.56 -5.81
C PHE A 3 4.75 0.14 -5.39
N THR A 4 5.98 -0.02 -4.91
CA THR A 4 6.51 -1.28 -4.39
C THR A 4 6.95 -1.05 -2.96
N THR A 5 6.47 -1.89 -2.04
CA THR A 5 6.98 -1.91 -0.66
C THR A 5 8.15 -2.87 -0.60
N MET A 6 9.22 -2.46 0.07
CA MET A 6 10.38 -3.29 0.35
C MET A 6 10.37 -3.62 1.85
N PHE A 7 10.38 -4.90 2.17
CA PHE A 7 10.53 -5.39 3.53
C PHE A 7 11.99 -5.82 3.69
N GLN A 8 12.72 -5.14 4.56
CA GLN A 8 14.09 -5.49 4.88
C GLN A 8 14.12 -6.20 6.23
N SER A 9 14.37 -7.51 6.19
CA SER A 9 14.67 -8.30 7.38
C SER A 9 16.05 -8.94 7.20
N GLY A 10 17.06 -8.40 7.88
CA GLY A 10 18.45 -8.84 7.73
C GLY A 10 19.00 -8.58 6.33
N SER A 11 19.52 -9.62 5.67
CA SER A 11 20.10 -9.58 4.32
C SER A 11 19.08 -9.79 3.19
N TYR A 12 17.85 -10.20 3.52
CA TYR A 12 16.82 -10.46 2.53
C TYR A 12 15.93 -9.23 2.34
N THR A 13 16.00 -8.65 1.15
CA THR A 13 15.02 -7.71 0.64
C THR A 13 13.89 -8.47 -0.04
N ASP A 14 12.74 -8.54 0.63
CA ASP A 14 11.49 -9.01 0.04
C ASP A 14 10.69 -7.79 -0.44
N SER A 15 9.82 -7.98 -1.43
CA SER A 15 9.01 -6.87 -1.93
C SER A 15 7.64 -7.29 -2.41
N LEU A 16 6.70 -6.34 -2.38
CA LEU A 16 5.34 -6.51 -2.87
C LEU A 16 4.93 -5.28 -3.69
N GLY A 17 4.42 -5.51 -4.90
CA GLY A 17 3.99 -4.47 -5.84
C GLY A 17 2.50 -4.21 -5.76
N PHE A 18 2.10 -2.94 -5.87
CA PHE A 18 0.72 -2.50 -5.80
C PHE A 18 0.35 -1.58 -6.94
N PHE A 19 -0.88 -1.73 -7.46
CA PHE A 19 -1.44 -0.85 -8.48
C PHE A 19 -2.94 -0.61 -8.26
N GLY A 20 -3.38 0.63 -8.42
CA GLY A 20 -4.80 0.97 -8.40
C GLY A 20 -5.10 2.44 -8.17
N VAL A 21 -6.37 2.78 -8.04
CA VAL A 21 -6.83 4.17 -7.86
C VAL A 21 -7.11 4.42 -6.39
N HIS A 22 -6.44 5.44 -5.83
CA HIS A 22 -6.73 5.93 -4.48
C HIS A 22 -7.63 7.15 -4.55
N ARG A 23 -8.79 7.05 -3.92
CA ARG A 23 -9.75 8.14 -3.81
C ARG A 23 -9.70 8.65 -2.37
N THR A 24 -9.35 9.91 -2.19
CA THR A 24 -9.23 10.55 -0.87
C THR A 24 -10.59 10.93 -0.26
N SER A 25 -11.65 10.94 -1.07
CA SER A 25 -13.02 11.26 -0.66
C SER A 25 -13.84 10.06 -0.15
N VAL A 26 -13.25 8.85 -0.10
CA VAL A 26 -13.92 7.63 0.36
C VAL A 26 -13.21 7.05 1.58
N SER A 27 -13.95 6.31 2.42
CA SER A 27 -13.41 5.75 3.67
C SER A 27 -12.28 4.73 3.47
N LYS A 28 -12.33 3.96 2.37
CA LYS A 28 -11.31 2.96 1.99
C LYS A 28 -11.21 2.85 0.47
N SER A 29 -9.98 2.84 -0.06
CA SER A 29 -9.69 2.54 -1.47
C SER A 29 -9.12 1.14 -1.63
N HIS A 30 -9.37 0.48 -2.76
CA HIS A 30 -8.83 -0.84 -3.07
C HIS A 30 -7.69 -0.74 -4.07
N LEU A 31 -6.59 -1.45 -3.82
CA LEU A 31 -5.47 -1.63 -4.74
C LEU A 31 -5.27 -3.12 -5.01
N ALA A 32 -4.83 -3.46 -6.22
CA ALA A 32 -4.43 -4.81 -6.56
C ALA A 32 -2.98 -5.07 -6.12
N VAL A 33 -2.72 -6.28 -5.63
CA VAL A 33 -1.36 -6.81 -5.47
C VAL A 33 -0.92 -7.36 -6.84
N MET A 34 0.16 -6.81 -7.37
CA MET A 34 0.65 -7.13 -8.72
C MET A 34 1.69 -8.25 -8.74
N GLY A 35 2.15 -8.69 -7.58
CA GLY A 35 3.20 -9.70 -7.42
C GLY A 35 4.21 -9.29 -6.36
N GLY A 36 5.12 -10.19 -6.03
CA GLY A 36 6.18 -9.96 -5.07
C GLY A 36 7.47 -10.71 -5.41
N THR A 37 8.49 -10.50 -4.59
CA THR A 37 9.81 -11.15 -4.73
C THR A 37 10.10 -12.06 -3.54
N LYS A 38 10.98 -13.04 -3.75
CA LYS A 38 11.44 -14.02 -2.74
C LYS A 38 10.30 -14.70 -1.97
N ASN A 39 10.08 -14.34 -0.71
CA ASN A 39 9.04 -14.92 0.13
C ASN A 39 7.61 -14.62 -0.37
N TYR A 40 7.47 -13.65 -1.27
CA TYR A 40 6.20 -13.27 -1.90
C TYR A 40 6.17 -13.56 -3.42
N VAL A 41 6.97 -14.52 -3.90
CA VAL A 41 6.89 -14.97 -5.30
C VAL A 41 5.48 -15.44 -5.60
N ASN A 42 4.92 -15.02 -6.74
CA ASN A 42 3.54 -15.29 -7.16
C ASN A 42 2.45 -14.75 -6.22
N ALA A 43 2.78 -13.77 -5.36
CA ALA A 43 1.79 -13.15 -4.50
C ALA A 43 0.60 -12.59 -5.28
N LYS A 44 -0.60 -12.99 -4.86
CA LYS A 44 -1.89 -12.51 -5.39
C LYS A 44 -2.74 -11.98 -4.25
N GLY A 45 -3.59 -11.00 -4.55
CA GLY A 45 -4.52 -10.46 -3.57
C GLY A 45 -4.84 -8.99 -3.80
N PHE A 46 -5.22 -8.32 -2.72
CA PHE A 46 -5.61 -6.92 -2.75
C PHE A 46 -5.23 -6.21 -1.45
N ALA A 47 -5.18 -4.89 -1.50
CA ALA A 47 -4.94 -4.04 -0.34
C ALA A 47 -6.07 -3.03 -0.16
N LEU A 48 -6.42 -2.78 1.10
CA LEU A 48 -7.28 -1.68 1.52
C LEU A 48 -6.40 -0.52 1.97
N VAL A 49 -6.69 0.68 1.47
CA VAL A 49 -6.01 1.91 1.82
C VAL A 49 -6.97 2.82 2.56
N LYS A 50 -6.65 3.16 3.80
CA LYS A 50 -7.39 4.12 4.61
C LYS A 50 -6.54 5.39 4.79
N THR A 51 -7.14 6.53 4.49
CA THR A 51 -6.51 7.85 4.65
C THR A 51 -6.91 8.44 5.99
N PHE A 52 -5.94 8.83 6.80
CA PHE A 52 -6.17 9.61 8.00
C PHE A 52 -5.83 11.07 7.70
N PRO A 53 -6.82 11.98 7.73
CA PRO A 53 -6.55 13.40 7.51
C PRO A 53 -5.63 13.90 8.62
N ALA A 54 -4.67 14.74 8.27
CA ALA A 54 -3.90 15.49 9.26
C ALA A 54 -4.87 16.37 10.09
N SER A 55 -4.58 16.53 11.38
CA SER A 55 -5.39 17.32 12.34
C SER A 55 -5.69 18.76 11.88
N ASN A 56 -4.94 19.28 10.91
CA ASN A 56 -5.11 20.62 10.37
C ASN A 56 -5.47 20.50 8.88
N GLN A 57 -6.68 20.94 8.54
CA GLN A 57 -7.23 20.98 7.18
C GLN A 57 -6.48 21.97 6.27
N GLN A 58 -5.19 21.75 6.03
CA GLN A 58 -4.40 22.55 5.07
C GLN A 58 -4.04 21.66 3.89
N THR A 59 -4.74 21.84 2.78
CA THR A 59 -4.62 21.09 1.52
C THR A 59 -3.31 21.34 0.74
N ASN A 60 -2.30 21.98 1.35
CA ASN A 60 -1.04 22.32 0.71
C ASN A 60 0.15 21.73 1.48
N GLY A 61 0.63 20.56 1.06
CA GLY A 61 1.90 19.99 1.54
C GLY A 61 1.87 19.33 2.92
N ALA A 62 0.69 19.10 3.49
CA ALA A 62 0.55 18.40 4.76
C ALA A 62 0.87 16.91 4.62
N GLU A 63 1.67 16.38 5.55
CA GLU A 63 1.92 14.95 5.66
C GLU A 63 0.60 14.20 5.86
N THR A 64 0.36 13.19 5.03
CA THR A 64 -0.85 12.38 5.07
C THR A 64 -0.50 10.97 5.51
N LEU A 65 -1.13 10.50 6.59
CA LEU A 65 -0.94 9.14 7.05
C LEU A 65 -1.89 8.20 6.29
N LEU A 66 -1.30 7.20 5.62
CA LEU A 66 -2.03 6.14 4.93
C LEU A 66 -1.80 4.82 5.64
N GLN A 67 -2.88 4.10 5.95
CA GLN A 67 -2.82 2.72 6.45
C GLN A 67 -3.15 1.75 5.32
N PHE A 68 -2.26 0.81 5.08
CA PHE A 68 -2.44 -0.27 4.12
C PHE A 68 -2.72 -1.57 4.88
N THR A 69 -3.86 -2.20 4.61
CA THR A 69 -4.17 -3.56 5.05
C THR A 69 -4.13 -4.47 3.84
N VAL A 70 -3.17 -5.39 3.81
CA VAL A 70 -2.89 -6.24 2.66
C VAL A 70 -3.39 -7.65 2.93
N TYR A 71 -4.21 -8.17 2.02
CA TYR A 71 -4.66 -9.56 2.01
C TYR A 71 -3.94 -10.25 0.84
N VAL A 72 -3.02 -11.16 1.16
CA VAL A 72 -2.16 -11.81 0.18
C VAL A 72 -2.18 -13.33 0.37
N THR A 73 -2.11 -14.05 -0.74
CA THR A 73 -1.83 -15.49 -0.81
C THR A 73 -0.66 -15.71 -1.75
N TYR A 74 0.17 -16.71 -1.47
CA TYR A 74 1.33 -17.10 -2.27
C TYR A 74 1.56 -18.61 -2.17
#